data_AF-A0A0C3PDV2-F1
#
_entry.id   AF-A0A0C3PDV2-F1
#
_cell.length_a   1.000
_cell.length_b   1.000
_cell.length_c   1.000
_cell.angle_alpha   90.00
_cell.angle_beta   90.00
_cell.angle_gamma   90.00
#
_symmetry.space_group_name_H-M   'P 1'
#
loop_
_entity.id
_entity.type
_entity.pdbx_description
1 polymer ?
#
loop_
_entity_poly.entity_id
_entity_poly.type
_entity_poly.pdbx_seq_one_letter_code
_entity_poly.pdbx_strand_id
1 'polypeptide(L)'
;LLWELYKLNFCYELRALDQALVLQLWSIFPGGCGLSSWSAPLPQELHDLGLTASEMEVALPYLNKFCQLLSAWPGVPFHLKSPIKLDGSGNQAAYEAFILACKFYIQTAFDYLGHQPSLPHIFTFV
;
A
#
# COMPACT_ATOMS: atom_id res chain seq x y z
N LEU A 1 -9.27 -18.84 -2.28
CA LEU A 1 -10.54 -18.12 -2.57
C LEU A 1 -10.73 -16.91 -1.66
N LEU A 2 -10.80 -17.05 -0.34
CA LEU A 2 -11.03 -15.91 0.57
C LEU A 2 -9.91 -14.84 0.53
N TRP A 3 -8.64 -15.23 0.51
CA TRP A 3 -7.50 -14.31 0.40
C TRP A 3 -7.50 -13.46 -0.87
N GLU A 4 -7.81 -14.08 -2.02
CA GLU A 4 -7.90 -13.39 -3.31
C GLU A 4 -8.99 -12.31 -3.30
N LEU A 5 -10.12 -12.59 -2.63
CA LEU A 5 -11.20 -11.61 -2.46
C LEU A 5 -10.76 -10.43 -1.59
N TYR A 6 -10.03 -10.67 -0.50
CA TYR A 6 -9.48 -9.59 0.34
C TYR A 6 -8.51 -8.70 -0.43
N LYS A 7 -7.59 -9.31 -1.19
CA LYS A 7 -6.63 -8.58 -2.01
C LYS A 7 -7.32 -7.76 -3.10
N LEU A 8 -8.33 -8.34 -3.75
CA LEU A 8 -9.12 -7.65 -4.75
C LEU A 8 -9.89 -6.48 -4.14
N ASN A 9 -10.50 -6.67 -2.97
CA ASN A 9 -11.23 -5.60 -2.28
C ASN A 9 -10.30 -4.46 -1.86
N PHE A 10 -9.12 -4.78 -1.33
CA PHE A 10 -8.08 -3.80 -1.03
C PHE A 10 -7.71 -2.97 -2.28
N CYS A 11 -7.50 -3.61 -3.42
CA CYS A 11 -7.20 -2.90 -4.68
C CYS A 11 -8.33 -1.96 -5.12
N TYR A 12 -9.59 -2.38 -4.96
CA TYR A 12 -10.75 -1.56 -5.30
C TYR A 12 -10.91 -0.36 -4.37
N GLU A 13 -10.78 -0.54 -3.06
CA GLU A 13 -10.85 0.54 -2.08
C GLU A 13 -9.71 1.54 -2.29
N LEU A 14 -8.48 1.06 -2.49
CA LEU A 14 -7.33 1.90 -2.79
C LEU A 14 -7.55 2.74 -4.05
N ARG A 15 -8.17 2.15 -5.08
CA ARG A 15 -8.53 2.85 -6.33
C ARG A 15 -9.62 3.90 -6.10
N ALA A 16 -10.67 3.56 -5.34
CA ALA A 16 -11.74 4.50 -5.04
C ALA A 16 -11.21 5.72 -4.28
N LEU A 17 -10.29 5.49 -3.33
CA LEU A 17 -9.62 6.55 -2.58
C LEU A 17 -8.72 7.41 -3.46
N ASP A 18 -7.89 6.79 -4.30
CA ASP A 18 -7.04 7.53 -5.22
C ASP A 18 -7.86 8.44 -6.15
N GLN A 19 -8.99 7.94 -6.67
CA GLN A 19 -9.93 8.74 -7.48
C GLN A 19 -10.60 9.88 -6.71
N ALA A 20 -10.96 9.66 -5.44
CA ALA A 20 -11.60 10.67 -4.61
C ALA A 20 -10.62 11.77 -4.17
N LEU A 21 -9.38 11.41 -3.87
CA LEU A 21 -8.35 12.29 -3.33
C LEU A 21 -7.57 13.01 -4.43
N VAL A 22 -7.33 12.32 -5.54
CA VAL A 22 -6.55 12.84 -6.65
C VAL A 22 -7.28 12.54 -7.94
N LEU A 23 -8.13 13.50 -8.34
CA LEU A 23 -8.94 13.47 -9.56
C LEU A 23 -8.13 13.21 -10.87
N GLN A 24 -6.80 13.11 -10.82
CA GLN A 24 -5.90 13.07 -11.98
C GLN A 24 -4.85 11.92 -11.99
N LEU A 25 -4.76 11.03 -10.99
CA LEU A 25 -3.67 10.04 -10.90
C LEU A 25 -3.87 8.75 -11.72
N TRP A 26 -4.30 8.87 -12.97
CA TRP A 26 -4.45 7.71 -13.86
C TRP A 26 -3.11 7.13 -14.36
N SER A 27 -1.96 7.56 -13.81
CA SER A 27 -0.62 7.28 -14.35
C SER A 27 0.35 6.57 -13.40
N ILE A 28 -0.02 6.21 -12.16
CA ILE A 28 0.92 5.55 -11.21
C ILE A 28 0.95 4.03 -11.38
N PHE A 29 -0.12 3.41 -11.89
CA PHE A 29 -0.09 2.00 -12.24
C PHE A 29 0.56 1.81 -13.62
N PRO A 30 1.58 0.95 -13.77
CA PRO A 30 2.17 0.68 -15.07
C PRO A 30 1.11 -0.07 -15.90
N GLY A 31 0.58 0.60 -16.91
CA GLY A 31 -0.51 0.09 -17.73
C GLY A 31 -1.69 1.05 -17.72
N GLY A 32 -1.63 2.05 -18.61
CA GLY A 32 -2.79 2.85 -18.97
C GLY A 32 -3.99 1.93 -19.23
N CYS A 33 -5.11 2.26 -18.59
CA CYS A 33 -6.38 1.56 -18.58
C CYS A 33 -6.53 0.42 -19.60
N GLY A 34 -6.41 -0.81 -19.11
CA GLY A 34 -6.84 -2.01 -19.80
C GLY A 34 -6.99 -3.10 -18.77
N LEU A 35 -8.17 -3.71 -18.67
CA LEU A 35 -8.45 -4.92 -17.90
C LEU A 35 -7.52 -6.11 -18.22
N SER A 36 -6.50 -5.94 -19.07
CA SER A 36 -5.68 -6.96 -19.69
C SER A 36 -4.31 -7.20 -19.02
N SER A 37 -3.87 -6.38 -18.06
CA SER A 37 -2.55 -6.59 -17.42
C SER A 37 -2.58 -7.41 -16.11
N TRP A 38 -3.76 -7.76 -15.60
CA TRP A 38 -3.91 -8.55 -14.37
C TRP A 38 -3.99 -10.06 -14.63
N SER A 39 -3.74 -10.50 -15.87
CA SER A 39 -3.60 -11.92 -16.26
C SER A 39 -2.21 -12.49 -15.94
N ALA A 40 -1.29 -11.69 -15.40
CA ALA A 40 -0.02 -12.21 -14.90
C ALA A 40 -0.33 -13.18 -13.75
N PRO A 41 0.07 -14.46 -13.84
CA PRO A 41 -0.12 -15.39 -12.73
C PRO A 41 0.55 -14.78 -11.49
N LEU A 42 -0.19 -14.75 -10.38
CA LEU A 42 0.38 -14.38 -9.09
C LEU A 42 1.62 -15.26 -8.88
N PRO A 43 2.79 -14.68 -8.54
CA PRO A 43 3.97 -15.47 -8.21
C PRO A 43 3.59 -16.49 -7.14
N GLN A 44 3.78 -17.77 -7.44
CA GLN A 44 3.37 -18.88 -6.58
C GLN A 44 4.13 -18.90 -5.24
N GLU A 45 5.20 -18.10 -5.13
CA GLU A 45 5.99 -17.81 -3.93
C GLU A 45 5.59 -16.43 -3.35
N LEU A 46 4.38 -16.32 -2.81
CA LEU A 46 3.84 -15.04 -2.29
C LEU A 46 3.90 -14.91 -0.76
N HIS A 47 4.25 -15.98 -0.06
CA HIS A 47 4.22 -16.00 1.41
C HIS A 47 5.24 -15.04 2.04
N ASP A 48 6.32 -14.68 1.32
CA ASP A 48 7.40 -13.83 1.81
C ASP A 48 7.62 -12.55 0.98
N LEU A 49 6.64 -12.12 0.16
CA LEU A 49 6.76 -10.93 -0.71
C LEU A 49 5.70 -9.88 -0.40
N GLY A 50 5.97 -8.62 -0.78
CA GLY A 50 5.03 -7.52 -0.65
C GLY A 50 5.19 -6.71 0.65
N LEU A 51 4.20 -5.87 0.97
CA LEU A 51 4.16 -5.12 2.23
C LEU A 51 4.05 -6.03 3.46
N THR A 52 3.75 -7.31 3.25
CA THR A 52 3.55 -8.29 4.31
C THR A 52 4.72 -9.26 4.47
N ALA A 53 5.83 -9.03 3.76
CA ALA A 53 7.04 -9.82 3.95
C ALA A 53 7.58 -9.65 5.39
N SER A 54 8.10 -10.73 5.97
CA SER A 54 8.70 -10.70 7.32
C SER A 54 9.97 -9.86 7.39
N GLU A 55 10.79 -9.93 6.34
CA GLU A 55 12.04 -9.19 6.23
C GLU A 55 11.79 -7.79 5.63
N MET A 56 12.23 -6.75 6.34
CA MET A 56 12.05 -5.36 5.90
C MET A 56 12.78 -5.10 4.58
N GLU A 57 13.92 -5.75 4.33
CA GLU A 57 14.68 -5.72 3.09
C GLU A 57 13.82 -6.11 1.89
N VAL A 58 12.94 -7.09 2.08
CA VAL A 58 12.04 -7.60 1.04
C VAL A 58 10.78 -6.74 0.93
N ALA A 59 10.28 -6.20 2.05
CA ALA A 59 9.13 -5.31 2.07
C ALA A 59 9.42 -3.89 1.55
N LEU A 60 10.66 -3.40 1.70
CA LEU A 60 11.05 -2.01 1.45
C LEU A 60 10.70 -1.52 0.04
N PRO A 61 10.96 -2.26 -1.06
CA PRO A 61 10.59 -1.80 -2.40
C PRO A 61 9.07 -1.60 -2.55
N TYR A 62 8.27 -2.43 -1.87
CA TYR A 62 6.82 -2.31 -1.87
C TYR A 62 6.35 -1.15 -0.99
N LEU A 63 6.97 -0.97 0.18
CA LEU A 63 6.73 0.17 1.06
C LEU A 63 7.02 1.49 0.35
N ASN A 64 8.15 1.59 -0.36
CA ASN A 64 8.48 2.78 -1.14
C ASN A 64 7.46 3.08 -2.24
N LYS A 65 6.98 2.06 -2.96
CA LYS A 65 5.89 2.24 -3.94
C LYS A 65 4.58 2.66 -3.29
N PHE A 66 4.27 2.11 -2.12
CA PHE A 66 3.09 2.47 -1.36
C PHE A 66 3.15 3.91 -0.86
N CYS A 67 4.28 4.32 -0.27
CA CYS A 67 4.53 5.71 0.12
C CYS A 67 4.49 6.66 -1.07
N GLN A 68 5.03 6.25 -2.23
CA GLN A 68 4.94 7.05 -3.45
C GLN A 68 3.48 7.28 -3.87
N LEU A 69 2.63 6.26 -3.79
CA LEU A 69 1.20 6.40 -4.06
C LEU A 69 0.54 7.37 -3.06
N LEU A 70 0.78 7.17 -1.77
CA LEU A 70 0.26 8.05 -0.72
C LEU A 70 0.79 9.49 -0.81
N SER A 71 2.00 9.70 -1.37
CA SER A 71 2.66 11.01 -1.43
C SER A 71 1.88 12.04 -2.25
N ALA A 72 1.00 11.57 -3.13
CA ALA A 72 0.16 12.43 -3.93
C ALA A 72 -1.18 12.77 -3.25
N TRP A 73 -1.51 12.11 -2.13
CA TRP A 73 -2.72 12.38 -1.38
C TRP A 73 -2.56 13.63 -0.48
N PRO A 74 -3.61 14.46 -0.34
CA PRO A 74 -3.58 15.62 0.54
C PRO A 74 -3.32 15.21 2.00
N GLY A 75 -2.51 15.99 2.70
CA GLY A 75 -2.22 15.76 4.13
C GLY A 75 -1.21 14.65 4.42
N VAL A 76 -0.60 14.04 3.39
CA VAL A 76 0.40 12.99 3.60
C VAL A 76 1.58 13.50 4.47
N PRO A 77 1.98 12.74 5.50
CA PRO A 77 3.11 13.10 6.35
C PRO A 77 4.40 13.32 5.55
N PHE A 78 5.19 14.33 5.93
CA PHE A 78 6.43 14.70 5.22
C PHE A 78 7.42 13.53 5.11
N HIS A 79 7.50 12.69 6.14
CA HIS A 79 8.38 11.52 6.18
C HIS A 79 8.06 10.46 5.11
N LEU A 80 6.83 10.43 4.58
CA LEU A 80 6.41 9.48 3.53
C LEU A 80 6.61 10.02 2.11
N LYS A 81 6.99 11.30 1.96
CA LYS A 81 7.18 11.92 0.64
C LYS A 81 8.51 11.55 -0.02
N SER A 82 9.47 11.09 0.76
CA SER A 82 10.79 10.67 0.28
C SER A 82 10.93 9.15 0.35
N PRO A 83 11.70 8.53 -0.57
CA PRO A 83 12.04 7.12 -0.46
C PRO A 83 12.71 6.79 0.87
N ILE A 84 12.18 5.78 1.54
CA ILE A 84 12.69 5.20 2.77
C ILE A 84 13.92 4.37 2.43
N LYS A 85 14.94 4.48 3.29
CA LYS A 85 16.20 3.74 3.18
C LYS A 85 16.40 2.91 4.44
N LEU A 86 17.05 1.77 4.27
CA LEU A 86 17.54 0.95 5.38
C LEU A 86 18.80 1.60 5.94
N ASP A 87 18.91 1.61 7.26
CA ASP A 87 20.09 2.10 7.97
C ASP A 87 21.08 0.97 8.28
N GLY A 88 20.69 -0.30 8.11
CA GLY A 88 21.49 -1.46 8.45
C GLY A 88 21.67 -1.67 9.96
N SER A 89 21.01 -0.85 10.79
CA SER A 89 21.05 -0.88 12.25
C SER A 89 19.64 -1.05 12.82
N GLY A 90 18.99 -2.16 12.45
CA GLY A 90 17.64 -2.51 12.91
C GLY A 90 16.50 -1.88 12.11
N ASN A 91 16.80 -1.02 11.13
CA ASN A 91 15.83 -0.47 10.16
C ASN A 91 14.62 0.23 10.83
N GLN A 92 14.82 0.80 12.01
CA GLN A 92 13.76 1.38 12.85
C GLN A 92 12.94 2.44 12.09
N ALA A 93 13.63 3.32 11.35
CA ALA A 93 12.96 4.35 10.55
C ALA A 93 12.05 3.77 9.47
N ALA A 94 12.39 2.60 8.90
CA ALA A 94 11.55 1.94 7.91
C ALA A 94 10.28 1.35 8.54
N TYR A 95 10.38 0.75 9.73
CA TYR A 95 9.21 0.29 10.48
C TYR A 95 8.31 1.44 10.91
N GLU A 96 8.87 2.56 11.38
CA GLU A 96 8.09 3.75 11.72
C GLU A 96 7.36 4.32 10.51
N ALA A 97 8.05 4.40 9.37
CA ALA A 97 7.44 4.83 8.12
C ALA A 97 6.34 3.87 7.64
N PHE A 98 6.53 2.56 7.80
CA PHE A 98 5.52 1.56 7.51
C PHE A 98 4.26 1.77 8.35
N ILE A 99 4.40 1.85 9.68
CA ILE A 99 3.29 2.07 10.61
C ILE A 99 2.57 3.39 10.28
N LEU A 100 3.33 4.44 10.00
CA LEU A 100 2.78 5.75 9.65
C LEU A 100 1.99 5.70 8.34
N ALA A 101 2.51 5.03 7.32
CA ALA A 101 1.83 4.83 6.05
C ALA A 101 0.52 4.06 6.22
N CYS A 102 0.54 2.97 7.00
CA CYS A 102 -0.67 2.20 7.30
C CYS A 102 -1.71 3.04 8.05
N LYS A 103 -1.32 3.77 9.10
CA LYS A 103 -2.23 4.62 9.87
C LYS A 103 -2.86 5.71 9.00
N PHE A 104 -2.05 6.37 8.18
CA PHE A 104 -2.52 7.41 7.26
C PHE A 104 -3.53 6.83 6.25
N TYR A 105 -3.21 5.68 5.65
CA TYR A 105 -4.11 4.98 4.73
C TYR A 105 -5.44 4.59 5.40
N ILE A 106 -5.40 3.97 6.58
CA ILE A 106 -6.59 3.51 7.30
C ILE A 106 -7.49 4.70 7.66
N GLN A 107 -6.91 5.78 8.20
CA GLN A 107 -7.68 6.96 8.56
C GLN A 107 -8.30 7.61 7.32
N THR A 108 -7.52 7.77 6.25
CA THR A 108 -8.00 8.36 5.00
C THR A 108 -9.12 7.51 4.38
N ALA A 109 -8.95 6.19 4.40
CA ALA A 109 -9.98 5.26 3.95
C ALA A 109 -11.27 5.41 4.76
N PHE A 110 -11.17 5.49 6.08
CA PHE A 110 -12.30 5.70 6.96
C PHE A 110 -13.01 7.03 6.69
N ASP A 111 -12.24 8.12 6.52
CA ASP A 111 -12.78 9.46 6.30
C ASP A 111 -13.57 9.58 4.98
N TYR A 112 -13.18 8.83 3.94
CA TYR A 112 -13.80 8.91 2.61
C TYR A 112 -14.84 7.81 2.34
N LEU A 113 -14.61 6.59 2.81
CA LEU A 113 -15.50 5.44 2.58
C LEU A 113 -16.49 5.24 3.73
N GLY A 114 -16.25 5.85 4.89
CA GLY A 114 -17.08 5.70 6.09
C GLY A 114 -16.90 4.36 6.82
N HIS A 115 -15.90 3.56 6.44
CA HIS A 115 -15.57 2.30 7.09
C HIS A 115 -14.07 1.99 7.03
N GLN A 116 -13.61 1.08 7.89
CA GLN A 116 -12.22 0.61 7.86
C GLN A 116 -11.93 -0.12 6.54
N PRO A 117 -10.78 0.13 5.89
CA PRO A 117 -10.43 -0.57 4.67
C PRO A 117 -10.10 -2.03 4.96
N SER A 118 -10.27 -2.86 3.95
CA SER A 118 -9.86 -4.25 3.94
C SER A 118 -8.34 -4.33 3.94
N LEU A 119 -7.74 -4.45 5.13
CA LEU A 119 -6.32 -4.75 5.25
C LEU A 119 -6.08 -6.24 4.98
N PRO A 120 -5.01 -6.61 4.26
CA PRO A 120 -4.54 -7.99 4.26
C PRO A 120 -4.23 -8.40 5.72
N HIS A 121 -4.78 -9.53 6.17
CA HIS A 121 -4.85 -10.05 7.56
C HIS A 121 -3.52 -10.28 8.31
N ILE A 122 -2.43 -9.63 7.93
CA ILE A 122 -1.14 -9.75 8.62
C ILE A 122 -1.01 -8.75 9.78
N PHE A 123 -1.96 -7.82 9.93
CA PHE A 123 -1.96 -6.83 11.01
C PHE A 123 -3.28 -6.82 11.78
N THR A 124 -3.40 -7.69 12.78
CA THR A 124 -4.22 -7.39 13.95
C THR A 124 -3.50 -6.28 14.72
N PHE A 125 -3.90 -5.03 14.50
CA PHE A 125 -3.61 -3.98 15.46
C PHE A 125 -4.45 -4.29 16.71
N VAL A 126 -3.78 -4.77 17.76
CA VAL A 126 -4.34 -4.90 19.11
C VAL A 126 -4.22 -3.57 19.83
#